data_AF-A0A1F2RZZ9-F1
#
_entry.id   AF-A0A1F2RZZ9-F1
#
_cell.length_a   1.000
_cell.length_b   1.000
_cell.length_c   1.000
_cell.angle_alpha   90.00
_cell.angle_beta   90.00
_cell.angle_gamma   90.00
#
_symmetry.space_group_name_H-M   'P 1'
#
loop_
_entity.id
_entity.type
_entity.pdbx_description
1 polymer ?
#
loop_
_entity_poly.entity_id
_entity_poly.type
_entity_poly.pdbx_seq_one_letter_code
_entity_poly.pdbx_strand_id
1 'polypeptide(L)'
;MTHSRTALDQNAIAALRIMFNELGSEWVKIKSFELHKPEFAEIFPTTWDDLVDNGWLHPYEGRLSPLYSLTGSGWIAALKLVGQWDSDELKKNAADLSATLKRYVEKRKTDVQVTVAQVTTESGLEENWIRNAIESHLIRELFHQIDAEWDPGDPTFNNHILIPRRFGHKLNQ
;
A
#
# COMPACT_ATOMS: atom_id res chain seq x y z
N MET A 1 3.44 -33.40 -2.05
CA MET A 1 2.11 -33.35 -2.71
C MET A 1 2.08 -32.08 -3.54
N THR A 2 1.69 -32.16 -4.81
CA THR A 2 1.59 -30.99 -5.70
C THR A 2 0.14 -30.52 -5.71
N HIS A 3 -0.13 -29.33 -5.21
CA HIS A 3 -1.47 -28.73 -5.27
C HIS A 3 -1.78 -28.26 -6.69
N SER A 4 -3.05 -28.24 -7.08
CA SER A 4 -3.47 -27.67 -8.36
C SER A 4 -3.25 -26.16 -8.36
N ARG A 5 -3.03 -25.55 -9.54
CA ARG A 5 -2.83 -24.10 -9.67
C ARG A 5 -3.99 -23.31 -9.05
N THR A 6 -5.23 -23.76 -9.28
CA THR A 6 -6.44 -23.16 -8.71
C THR A 6 -6.47 -23.19 -7.18
N ALA A 7 -5.99 -24.26 -6.55
CA ALA A 7 -5.94 -24.35 -5.10
C ALA A 7 -4.90 -23.40 -4.50
N LEU A 8 -3.76 -23.23 -5.17
CA LEU A 8 -2.73 -22.25 -4.76
C LEU A 8 -3.24 -20.81 -4.91
N ASP A 9 -3.91 -20.50 -6.02
CA ASP A 9 -4.50 -19.18 -6.26
C ASP A 9 -5.56 -18.85 -5.19
N GLN A 10 -6.42 -19.82 -4.82
CA GLN A 10 -7.41 -19.65 -3.76
C GLN A 10 -6.76 -19.46 -2.37
N ASN A 11 -5.66 -20.16 -2.10
CA ASN A 11 -4.96 -20.07 -0.82
C ASN A 11 -4.28 -18.68 -0.66
N ALA A 12 -3.66 -18.16 -1.73
CA ALA A 12 -3.12 -16.80 -1.77
C ALA A 12 -4.20 -15.73 -1.52
N ILE A 13 -5.38 -15.90 -2.13
CA ILE A 13 -6.53 -15.00 -1.91
C ILE A 13 -6.99 -15.05 -0.44
N ALA A 14 -7.06 -16.24 0.16
CA ALA A 14 -7.44 -16.40 1.56
C ALA A 14 -6.44 -15.69 2.48
N ALA A 15 -5.14 -15.90 2.28
CA ALA A 15 -4.07 -15.27 3.06
C ALA A 15 -4.13 -13.73 2.99
N LEU A 16 -4.22 -13.17 1.79
CA LEU A 16 -4.31 -11.71 1.60
C LEU A 16 -5.57 -11.13 2.22
N ARG A 17 -6.70 -11.84 2.16
CA ARG A 17 -7.95 -11.39 2.80
C ARG A 17 -7.82 -11.34 4.33
N ILE A 18 -7.18 -12.35 4.94
CA ILE A 18 -6.93 -12.36 6.39
C ILE A 18 -6.02 -11.18 6.77
N MET A 19 -4.88 -11.04 6.09
CA MET A 19 -3.93 -9.96 6.35
C MET A 19 -4.54 -8.57 6.17
N PHE A 20 -5.34 -8.36 5.13
CA PHE A 20 -6.02 -7.09 4.88
C PHE A 20 -7.04 -6.75 5.98
N ASN A 21 -7.80 -7.74 6.44
CA ASN A 21 -8.75 -7.55 7.53
C ASN A 21 -8.03 -7.26 8.86
N GLU A 22 -6.92 -7.94 9.15
CA GLU A 22 -6.12 -7.72 10.36
C GLU A 22 -5.30 -6.42 10.29
N LEU A 23 -4.91 -5.95 9.10
CA LEU A 23 -4.27 -4.65 8.89
C LEU A 23 -5.18 -3.52 9.34
N GLY A 24 -6.47 -3.59 9.01
CA GLY A 24 -7.44 -2.54 9.33
C GLY A 24 -6.98 -1.17 8.80
N SER A 25 -6.87 -0.19 9.70
CA SER A 25 -6.40 1.17 9.40
C SER A 25 -4.90 1.37 9.72
N GLU A 26 -4.13 0.30 9.94
CA GLU A 26 -2.69 0.42 10.18
C GLU A 26 -1.92 0.61 8.86
N TRP A 27 -0.72 1.19 8.96
CA TRP A 27 0.18 1.32 7.81
C TRP A 27 0.95 0.01 7.57
N VAL A 28 0.98 -0.43 6.31
CA VAL A 28 1.56 -1.72 5.90
C VAL A 28 3.03 -1.89 6.31
N LYS A 29 3.80 -0.81 6.42
CA LYS A 29 5.22 -0.85 6.78
C LYS A 29 5.48 -1.14 8.27
N ILE A 30 4.51 -0.87 9.15
CA ILE A 30 4.65 -1.09 10.60
C ILE A 30 3.93 -2.34 11.07
N LYS A 31 2.91 -2.79 10.34
CA LYS A 31 2.16 -4.00 10.68
C LYS A 31 2.92 -5.23 10.20
N SER A 32 3.28 -6.10 11.14
CA SER A 32 3.81 -7.42 10.84
C SER A 32 2.86 -8.51 11.31
N PHE A 33 2.85 -9.61 10.57
CA PHE A 33 2.01 -10.77 10.77
C PHE A 33 2.86 -11.97 11.18
N GLU A 34 2.39 -12.67 12.21
CA GLU A 34 2.98 -13.91 12.70
C GLU A 34 2.20 -15.09 12.12
N LEU A 35 2.81 -15.84 11.21
CA LEU A 35 2.11 -16.89 10.45
C LEU A 35 1.71 -18.11 11.30
N HIS A 36 2.22 -18.22 12.53
CA HIS A 36 1.87 -19.31 13.45
C HIS A 36 0.55 -19.06 14.20
N LYS A 37 -0.05 -17.88 14.03
CA LYS A 37 -1.34 -17.56 14.65
C LYS A 37 -2.48 -18.39 14.03
N PRO A 38 -3.56 -18.71 14.80
CA PRO A 38 -4.63 -19.60 14.35
C PRO A 38 -5.33 -19.18 13.05
N GLU A 39 -5.45 -17.89 12.79
CA GLU A 39 -6.06 -17.34 11.57
C GLU A 39 -5.36 -17.80 10.28
N PHE A 40 -4.08 -18.17 10.36
CA PHE A 40 -3.28 -18.63 9.22
C PHE A 40 -3.12 -20.15 9.14
N ALA A 41 -3.74 -20.92 10.05
CA ALA A 41 -3.51 -22.36 10.18
C ALA A 41 -3.82 -23.18 8.91
N GLU A 42 -4.76 -22.70 8.08
CA GLU A 42 -5.20 -23.36 6.84
C GLU A 42 -4.43 -22.86 5.59
N ILE A 43 -3.51 -21.91 5.75
CA ILE A 43 -2.71 -21.38 4.66
C ILE A 43 -1.51 -22.29 4.41
N PHE A 44 -1.32 -22.70 3.15
CA PHE A 44 -0.24 -23.60 2.79
C PHE A 44 1.11 -22.88 2.98
N PRO A 45 2.14 -23.55 3.52
CA PRO A 45 3.46 -22.93 3.69
C PRO A 45 4.03 -22.32 2.40
N THR A 46 3.85 -22.99 1.25
CA THR A 46 4.35 -22.49 -0.05
C THR A 46 3.64 -21.24 -0.53
N THR A 47 2.45 -20.92 -0.01
CA THR A 47 1.73 -19.69 -0.38
C THR A 47 2.49 -18.47 0.10
N TRP A 48 3.22 -18.53 1.21
CA TRP A 48 4.01 -17.39 1.69
C TRP A 48 5.17 -17.08 0.75
N ASP A 49 5.87 -18.10 0.27
CA ASP A 49 6.93 -17.96 -0.71
C ASP A 49 6.37 -17.36 -2.02
N ASP A 50 5.24 -17.86 -2.51
CA ASP A 50 4.58 -17.33 -3.70
C ASP A 50 4.19 -15.84 -3.54
N LEU A 51 3.67 -15.46 -2.38
CA LEU A 51 3.28 -14.07 -2.10
C LEU A 51 4.51 -13.13 -2.01
N VAL A 52 5.63 -13.62 -1.49
CA VAL A 52 6.91 -12.89 -1.48
C VAL A 52 7.48 -12.76 -2.89
N ASP A 53 7.47 -13.84 -3.67
CA ASP A 53 7.98 -13.86 -5.05
C ASP A 53 7.19 -12.91 -5.97
N ASN A 54 5.88 -12.76 -5.74
CA ASN A 54 5.04 -11.78 -6.43
C ASN A 54 5.19 -10.35 -5.89
N GLY A 55 6.04 -10.14 -4.88
CA GLY A 55 6.32 -8.85 -4.26
C GLY A 55 5.17 -8.30 -3.42
N TRP A 56 4.19 -9.13 -3.02
CA TRP A 56 3.05 -8.70 -2.21
C TRP A 56 3.33 -8.74 -0.71
N LEU A 57 4.31 -9.55 -0.29
CA LEU A 57 4.81 -9.59 1.07
C LEU A 57 6.30 -9.28 1.12
N HIS A 58 6.72 -8.70 2.24
CA HIS A 58 8.11 -8.59 2.64
C HIS A 58 8.36 -9.45 3.88
N PRO A 59 9.29 -10.42 3.82
CA PRO A 59 9.68 -11.21 4.98
C PRO A 59 10.69 -10.45 5.85
N TYR A 60 10.55 -10.57 7.16
CA TYR A 60 11.51 -10.11 8.16
C TYR A 60 11.98 -11.28 9.02
N GLU A 61 13.25 -11.26 9.41
CA GLU A 61 13.77 -12.16 10.42
C GLU A 61 13.26 -11.73 11.80
N GLY A 62 12.20 -12.38 12.27
CA GLY A 62 11.75 -12.25 13.66
C GLY A 62 12.62 -13.10 14.60
N ARG A 63 12.67 -12.71 15.89
CA ARG A 63 13.50 -13.42 16.89
C ARG A 63 13.09 -14.88 17.12
N LEU A 64 11.82 -15.21 16.94
CA LEU A 64 11.24 -16.53 17.25
C LEU A 64 10.60 -17.21 16.05
N SER A 65 10.11 -16.44 15.08
CA SER A 65 9.49 -16.92 13.84
C SER A 65 9.59 -15.84 12.76
N PRO A 66 9.57 -16.21 11.47
CA PRO A 66 9.57 -15.23 10.39
C PRO A 66 8.30 -14.36 10.48
N LEU A 67 8.49 -13.06 10.33
CA LEU A 67 7.42 -12.06 10.29
C LEU A 67 7.22 -11.62 8.84
N TYR A 68 5.99 -11.27 8.50
CA TYR A 68 5.66 -10.80 7.16
C TYR A 68 4.90 -9.50 7.24
N SER A 69 5.14 -8.58 6.30
CA SER A 69 4.30 -7.39 6.14
C SER A 69 3.80 -7.31 4.71
N LEU A 70 2.62 -6.72 4.54
CA LEU A 70 2.16 -6.33 3.22
C LEU A 70 3.11 -5.27 2.64
N THR A 71 3.40 -5.38 1.36
CA THR A 71 4.01 -4.28 0.61
C THR A 71 2.92 -3.33 0.12
N GLY A 72 3.31 -2.17 -0.43
CA GLY A 72 2.36 -1.30 -1.12
C GLY A 72 1.59 -2.01 -2.24
N SER A 73 2.27 -2.85 -3.04
CA SER A 73 1.63 -3.65 -4.10
C SER A 73 0.74 -4.76 -3.54
N GLY A 74 1.14 -5.38 -2.42
CA GLY A 74 0.32 -6.35 -1.69
C GLY A 74 -0.99 -5.76 -1.16
N TRP A 75 -0.95 -4.51 -0.68
CA TRP A 75 -2.14 -3.78 -0.26
C TRP A 75 -3.10 -3.51 -1.43
N ILE A 76 -2.58 -3.09 -2.59
CA ILE A 76 -3.38 -2.91 -3.82
C ILE A 76 -3.99 -4.24 -4.27
N ALA A 77 -3.20 -5.32 -4.26
CA ALA A 77 -3.69 -6.66 -4.60
C ALA A 77 -4.83 -7.07 -3.66
N ALA A 78 -4.67 -6.87 -2.35
CA ALA A 78 -5.70 -7.16 -1.37
C ALA A 78 -6.98 -6.31 -1.60
N LEU A 79 -6.86 -5.00 -1.82
CA LEU A 79 -7.99 -4.11 -2.14
C LEU A 79 -8.80 -4.62 -3.34
N LYS A 80 -8.12 -5.07 -4.40
CA LYS A 80 -8.76 -5.65 -5.59
C LYS A 80 -9.49 -6.96 -5.25
N LEU A 81 -8.85 -7.84 -4.47
CA LEU A 81 -9.41 -9.14 -4.09
C LEU A 81 -10.62 -9.04 -3.14
N VAL A 82 -10.63 -8.05 -2.25
CA VAL A 82 -11.77 -7.83 -1.34
C VAL A 82 -12.87 -6.97 -1.96
N GLY A 83 -12.72 -6.55 -3.22
CA GLY A 83 -13.71 -5.74 -3.95
C GLY A 83 -13.76 -4.27 -3.52
N GLN A 84 -12.79 -3.79 -2.76
CA GLN A 84 -12.73 -2.39 -2.32
C GLN A 84 -12.06 -1.47 -3.35
N TRP A 85 -11.31 -2.03 -4.32
CA TRP A 85 -10.68 -1.27 -5.40
C TRP A 85 -11.67 -0.40 -6.18
N ASP A 86 -12.88 -0.91 -6.39
CA ASP A 86 -13.91 -0.21 -7.14
C ASP A 86 -14.87 0.62 -6.29
N SER A 87 -14.67 0.63 -4.96
CA SER A 87 -15.54 1.36 -4.05
C SER A 87 -15.49 2.87 -4.28
N ASP A 88 -16.65 3.51 -4.16
CA ASP A 88 -16.76 4.97 -4.26
C ASP A 88 -15.95 5.67 -3.18
N GLU A 89 -15.85 5.07 -2.00
CA GLU A 89 -15.05 5.58 -0.88
C GLU A 89 -13.56 5.63 -1.23
N LEU A 90 -12.98 4.54 -1.74
CA LEU A 90 -11.57 4.52 -2.14
C LEU A 90 -11.29 5.56 -3.24
N LYS A 91 -12.15 5.60 -4.27
CA LYS A 91 -12.02 6.53 -5.40
C LYS A 91 -12.12 7.99 -4.94
N LYS A 92 -13.07 8.28 -4.04
CA LYS A 92 -13.24 9.61 -3.46
C LYS A 92 -12.01 10.01 -2.63
N ASN A 93 -11.56 9.15 -1.72
CA ASN A 93 -10.40 9.45 -0.87
C ASN A 93 -9.12 9.65 -1.72
N ALA A 94 -8.92 8.83 -2.76
CA ALA A 94 -7.82 9.00 -3.70
C ALA A 94 -7.91 10.32 -4.48
N ALA A 95 -9.12 10.72 -4.91
CA ALA A 95 -9.34 12.00 -5.58
C ALA A 95 -9.06 13.19 -4.64
N ASP A 96 -9.51 13.12 -3.38
CA ASP A 96 -9.30 14.16 -2.36
C ASP A 96 -7.81 14.29 -2.01
N LEU A 97 -7.09 13.16 -1.86
CA LEU A 97 -5.65 13.15 -1.70
C LEU A 97 -4.95 13.77 -2.91
N SER A 98 -5.31 13.33 -4.13
CA SER A 98 -4.73 13.86 -5.37
C SER A 98 -4.95 15.37 -5.50
N ALA A 99 -6.15 15.86 -5.20
CA ALA A 99 -6.45 17.29 -5.22
C ALA A 99 -5.60 18.05 -4.19
N THR A 100 -5.44 17.48 -2.99
CA THR A 100 -4.61 18.07 -1.92
C THR A 100 -3.15 18.17 -2.33
N LEU A 101 -2.56 17.08 -2.82
CA LEU A 101 -1.18 17.07 -3.29
C LEU A 101 -0.97 18.04 -4.47
N LYS A 102 -1.94 18.15 -5.38
CA LYS A 102 -1.86 19.07 -6.52
C LYS A 102 -1.76 20.54 -6.09
N ARG A 103 -2.45 20.95 -5.04
CA ARG A 103 -2.42 22.35 -4.54
C ARG A 103 -1.01 22.79 -4.13
N TYR A 104 -0.18 21.87 -3.60
CA TYR A 104 1.19 22.20 -3.21
C TYR A 104 2.11 22.55 -4.39
N VAL A 105 1.88 21.94 -5.55
CA VAL A 105 2.69 22.17 -6.76
C VAL A 105 2.03 23.13 -7.74
N GLU A 106 0.80 23.56 -7.48
CA GLU A 106 0.10 24.52 -8.34
C GLU A 106 0.91 25.82 -8.43
N LYS A 107 1.21 26.24 -9.66
CA LYS A 107 2.04 27.43 -10.00
C LYS A 107 3.52 27.33 -9.61
N ARG A 108 4.00 26.20 -9.11
CA ARG A 108 5.43 25.99 -8.81
C ARG A 108 6.16 25.36 -9.99
N LYS A 109 7.46 25.69 -10.12
CA LYS A 109 8.35 25.16 -11.17
C LYS A 109 9.29 24.05 -10.67
N THR A 110 9.21 23.73 -9.39
CA THR A 110 10.08 22.79 -8.67
C THR A 110 9.23 21.80 -7.90
N ASP A 111 9.85 20.68 -7.55
CA ASP A 111 9.26 19.67 -6.66
C ASP A 111 9.07 20.27 -5.26
N VAL A 112 8.17 19.67 -4.49
CA VAL A 112 7.79 20.14 -3.17
C VAL A 112 7.82 18.99 -2.19
N GLN A 113 8.42 19.21 -1.04
CA GLN A 113 8.38 18.29 0.09
C GLN A 113 7.34 18.78 1.11
N VAL A 114 6.51 17.87 1.59
CA VAL A 114 5.51 18.11 2.64
C VAL A 114 5.54 16.96 3.64
N THR A 115 5.06 17.18 4.87
CA THR A 115 4.94 16.11 5.86
C THR A 115 3.59 15.40 5.73
N VAL A 116 3.50 14.14 6.17
CA VAL A 116 2.21 13.44 6.24
C VAL A 116 1.22 14.22 7.10
N ALA A 117 1.65 14.76 8.24
CA ALA A 117 0.79 15.56 9.12
C ALA A 117 0.17 16.80 8.42
N GLN A 118 0.92 17.46 7.53
CA GLN A 118 0.37 18.56 6.72
C GLN A 118 -0.73 18.07 5.78
N VAL A 119 -0.49 16.97 5.08
CA VAL A 119 -1.46 16.38 4.14
C VAL A 119 -2.70 15.87 4.88
N THR A 120 -2.54 15.21 6.04
CA THR A 120 -3.63 14.81 6.94
C THR A 120 -4.49 16.01 7.33
N THR A 121 -3.86 17.09 7.79
CA THR A 121 -4.56 18.31 8.22
C THR A 121 -5.35 18.96 7.08
N GLU A 122 -4.78 19.02 5.87
CA GLU A 122 -5.41 19.68 4.73
C GLU A 122 -6.45 18.83 3.99
N SER A 123 -6.30 17.51 3.98
CA SER A 123 -7.22 16.59 3.30
C SER A 123 -8.35 16.09 4.22
N GLY A 124 -8.11 16.06 5.54
CA GLY A 124 -8.99 15.41 6.51
C GLY A 124 -9.00 13.87 6.42
N LEU A 125 -8.11 13.28 5.62
CA LEU A 125 -7.95 11.84 5.50
C LEU A 125 -7.13 11.28 6.65
N GLU A 126 -7.33 10.00 6.96
CA GLU A 126 -6.59 9.31 8.03
C GLU A 126 -5.11 9.13 7.65
N GLU A 127 -4.21 9.29 8.62
CA GLU A 127 -2.78 9.35 8.39
C GLU A 127 -2.22 8.05 7.80
N ASN A 128 -2.56 6.90 8.39
CA ASN A 128 -2.09 5.61 7.90
C ASN A 128 -2.68 5.26 6.53
N TRP A 129 -3.90 5.70 6.23
CA TRP A 129 -4.48 5.60 4.90
C TRP A 129 -3.65 6.40 3.88
N ILE A 130 -3.25 7.63 4.20
CA ILE A 130 -2.34 8.42 3.35
C ILE A 130 -1.01 7.69 3.19
N ARG A 131 -0.44 7.16 4.30
CA ARG A 131 0.83 6.41 4.26
C ARG A 131 0.72 5.18 3.34
N ASN A 132 -0.36 4.41 3.45
CA ASN A 132 -0.64 3.28 2.56
C ASN A 132 -0.80 3.72 1.11
N ALA A 133 -1.49 4.84 0.85
CA ALA A 133 -1.69 5.38 -0.50
C ALA A 133 -0.37 5.81 -1.16
N ILE A 134 0.54 6.46 -0.42
CA ILE A 134 1.87 6.84 -0.93
C ILE A 134 2.76 5.60 -1.11
N GLU A 135 2.80 4.70 -0.13
CA GLU A 135 3.58 3.45 -0.18
C GLU A 135 3.22 2.58 -1.38
N SER A 136 1.94 2.60 -1.77
CA SER A 136 1.41 1.80 -2.87
C SER A 136 1.34 2.50 -4.23
N HIS A 137 1.68 3.79 -4.29
CA HIS A 137 1.40 4.65 -5.45
C HIS A 137 -0.07 4.55 -5.91
N LEU A 138 -1.01 4.60 -4.96
CA LEU A 138 -2.45 4.41 -5.21
C LEU A 138 -2.99 5.34 -6.30
N ILE A 139 -2.54 6.59 -6.32
CA ILE A 139 -2.98 7.60 -7.29
C ILE A 139 -2.45 7.27 -8.69
N ARG A 140 -1.21 6.76 -8.80
CA ARG A 140 -0.67 6.24 -10.06
C ARG A 140 -1.54 5.13 -10.61
N GLU A 141 -1.88 4.17 -9.76
CA GLU A 141 -2.65 2.98 -10.12
C GLU A 141 -4.10 3.31 -10.51
N LEU A 142 -4.75 4.25 -9.82
CA LEU A 142 -6.14 4.63 -10.10
C LEU A 142 -6.28 5.62 -11.28
N PHE A 143 -5.40 6.61 -11.39
CA PHE A 143 -5.59 7.74 -12.30
C PHE A 143 -4.59 7.76 -13.47
N HIS A 144 -3.66 6.81 -13.53
CA HIS A 144 -2.62 6.69 -14.55
C HIS A 144 -1.84 7.99 -14.77
N GLN A 145 -1.38 8.58 -13.66
CA GLN A 145 -0.69 9.85 -13.64
C GLN A 145 0.61 9.78 -12.83
N ILE A 146 1.47 10.78 -13.02
CA ILE A 146 2.66 10.97 -12.18
C ILE A 146 2.18 11.25 -10.75
N ASP A 147 2.66 10.42 -9.84
CA ASP A 147 2.27 10.40 -8.43
C ASP A 147 3.35 11.03 -7.54
N ALA A 148 2.99 11.26 -6.28
CA ALA A 148 3.94 11.56 -5.23
C ALA A 148 4.59 10.27 -4.72
N GLU A 149 5.70 10.43 -4.03
CA GLU A 149 6.47 9.33 -3.45
C GLU A 149 7.08 9.75 -2.11
N TRP A 150 7.61 8.79 -1.35
CA TRP A 150 8.39 9.11 -0.18
C TRP A 150 9.66 9.85 -0.59
N ASP A 151 10.01 10.92 0.15
CA ASP A 151 11.25 11.64 -0.10
C ASP A 151 12.45 10.70 0.14
N PRO A 152 13.28 10.41 -0.88
CA PRO A 152 14.43 9.53 -0.74
C PRO A 152 15.50 10.08 0.22
N GLY A 153 15.48 11.40 0.49
CA GLY A 153 16.36 12.05 1.44
C GLY A 153 15.86 12.04 2.88
N ASP A 154 14.67 11.51 3.16
CA ASP A 154 14.08 11.52 4.50
C ASP A 154 14.80 10.55 5.44
N PRO A 155 15.52 11.04 6.47
CA PRO A 155 16.13 10.17 7.47
C PRO A 155 15.10 9.63 8.47
N THR A 156 13.88 10.16 8.45
CA THR A 156 12.78 9.73 9.31
C THR A 156 11.93 8.69 8.59
N PHE A 157 11.29 7.82 9.36
CA PHE A 157 10.58 6.63 8.89
C PHE A 157 9.38 6.99 7.98
N ASN A 158 9.67 7.37 6.73
CA ASN A 158 8.76 7.89 5.71
C ASN A 158 7.78 8.94 6.26
N ASN A 159 8.28 10.09 6.70
CA ASN A 159 7.44 11.19 7.20
C ASN A 159 7.24 12.31 6.16
N HIS A 160 8.12 12.39 5.17
CA HIS A 160 8.09 13.40 4.12
C HIS A 160 7.70 12.80 2.78
N ILE A 161 6.74 13.45 2.13
CA ILE A 161 6.25 13.13 0.80
C ILE A 161 6.88 14.12 -0.18
N LEU A 162 7.55 13.59 -1.20
CA LEU A 162 8.02 14.34 -2.35
C LEU A 162 6.91 14.38 -3.41
N ILE A 163 6.44 15.58 -3.71
CA ILE A 163 5.45 15.85 -4.75
C ILE A 163 6.20 16.44 -5.96
N PRO A 164 6.33 15.71 -7.07
CA PRO A 164 7.04 16.22 -8.24
C PRO A 164 6.26 17.38 -8.87
N ARG A 165 6.96 18.36 -9.46
CA ARG A 165 6.35 19.48 -10.19
C ARG A 165 5.41 19.04 -11.32
N ARG A 166 5.62 17.83 -11.83
CA ARG A 166 4.81 17.18 -12.88
C ARG A 166 3.66 16.34 -12.33
N PHE A 167 3.42 16.36 -11.01
CA PHE A 167 2.34 15.60 -10.38
C PHE A 167 1.01 15.84 -11.10
N GLY A 168 0.28 14.75 -11.35
CA GLY A 168 -0.99 14.75 -12.08
C GLY A 168 -0.87 14.80 -13.61
N HIS A 169 0.33 14.89 -14.18
CA HIS A 169 0.49 14.71 -15.62
C HIS A 169 0.31 13.23 -15.98
N LYS A 170 -0.30 12.94 -17.13
CA LYS A 170 -0.46 11.56 -17.58
C LYS A 170 0.90 10.88 -17.77
N LEU A 171 0.96 9.61 -17.41
CA LEU A 171 2.10 8.76 -17.77
C LEU A 171 2.08 8.58 -19.29
N ASN A 172 3.21 8.84 -19.95
CA ASN A 172 3.34 8.54 -21.37
C ASN A 172 3.32 7.02 -21.52
N GLN A 173 2.33 6.50 -22.26
CA GLN A 173 2.28 5.10 -22.68
C GLN A 173 3.26 4.84 -23.81
#